data_AF-A0A514C266-F1
#
_entry.id   AF-A0A514C266-F1
#
_cell.length_a   1.000
_cell.length_b   1.000
_cell.length_c   1.000
_cell.angle_alpha   90.00
_cell.angle_beta   90.00
_cell.angle_gamma   90.00
#
_symmetry.space_group_name_H-M   'P 1'
#
loop_
_entity.id
_entity.type
_entity.pdbx_description
1 polymer ?
#
loop_
_entity_poly.entity_id
_entity_poly.type
_entity_poly.pdbx_seq_one_letter_code
_entity_poly.pdbx_strand_id
1 'polypeptide(L)'
;MTREHTHRTDQTWDAAREAYLGGLAAEIVCERFHLNLNTFRHRARKEKWRRCDQPDPQPFEDVATEALPLPDMEETFRIASARVTHAVQQGRIEEALKWGRIMNLALRDRDVRSRLEVRAAEIERRMQMKGAVTAMRGLHNAWADYHRTVRHDLDAREAAVEARETAAPPAPPPPLPPTEALHELHSSHPVFVTADAPRPDPPPETRADRRRSLREARRRP
;
A
#
# COMPACT_ATOMS: atom_id res chain seq x y z
N MET A 1 37.53 -14.60 -48.30
CA MET A 1 38.90 -14.47 -47.76
C MET A 1 38.93 -15.02 -46.34
N THR A 2 39.29 -16.29 -46.19
CA THR A 2 39.43 -16.97 -44.91
C THR A 2 40.65 -16.39 -44.19
N ARG A 3 40.43 -15.66 -43.10
CA ARG A 3 41.53 -15.24 -42.23
C ARG A 3 42.16 -16.50 -41.66
N GLU A 4 43.35 -16.81 -42.15
CA GLU A 4 44.21 -17.84 -41.59
C GLU A 4 44.45 -17.46 -40.12
N HIS A 5 43.91 -18.26 -39.20
CA HIS A 5 44.05 -18.01 -37.77
C HIS A 5 45.48 -18.40 -37.41
N THR A 6 46.39 -17.43 -37.43
CA THR A 6 47.78 -17.63 -37.02
C THR A 6 47.83 -17.94 -35.53
N HIS A 7 47.71 -19.23 -35.18
CA HIS A 7 48.00 -19.70 -33.83
C HIS A 7 49.50 -19.49 -33.58
N ARG A 8 49.83 -18.52 -32.71
CA ARG A 8 51.22 -18.31 -32.26
C ARG A 8 51.63 -19.49 -31.39
N THR A 9 52.88 -19.94 -31.56
CA THR A 9 53.46 -21.03 -30.78
C THR A 9 53.53 -20.65 -29.30
N ASP A 10 53.42 -21.63 -28.40
CA ASP A 10 53.52 -21.39 -26.95
C ASP A 10 54.88 -20.77 -26.57
N GLN A 11 55.95 -21.15 -27.28
CA GLN A 11 57.27 -20.53 -27.14
C GLN A 11 57.26 -19.01 -27.35
N THR A 12 56.44 -18.50 -28.28
CA THR A 12 56.29 -17.04 -28.50
C THR A 12 55.61 -16.37 -27.32
N TRP A 13 54.64 -17.05 -26.71
CA TRP A 13 53.91 -16.56 -25.55
C TRP A 13 54.75 -16.58 -24.28
N ASP A 14 55.59 -17.60 -24.10
CA ASP A 14 56.53 -17.68 -22.98
C ASP A 14 57.57 -16.56 -23.04
N ALA A 15 58.17 -16.33 -24.22
CA ALA A 15 59.10 -15.22 -24.42
C ALA A 15 58.44 -13.85 -24.20
N ALA A 16 57.19 -13.67 -24.65
CA ALA A 16 56.42 -12.45 -24.42
C ALA A 16 56.08 -12.25 -22.93
N ARG A 17 55.78 -13.34 -22.21
CA ARG A 17 55.55 -13.33 -20.76
C ARG A 17 56.80 -12.91 -20.01
N GLU A 18 57.95 -13.50 -20.30
CA GLU A 18 59.22 -13.14 -19.66
C GLU A 18 59.56 -11.66 -19.87
N ALA A 19 59.43 -11.18 -21.10
CA ALA A 19 59.64 -9.77 -21.44
C ALA A 19 58.70 -8.82 -20.67
N TYR A 20 57.42 -9.20 -20.54
CA TYR A 20 56.41 -8.43 -19.81
C TYR A 20 56.64 -8.44 -18.29
N LEU A 21 56.98 -9.59 -17.72
CA LEU A 21 57.30 -9.73 -16.30
C LEU A 21 58.64 -9.06 -15.95
N GLY A 22 59.57 -8.98 -16.91
CA GLY A 22 60.81 -8.21 -16.82
C GLY A 22 60.65 -6.69 -16.87
N GLY A 23 59.40 -6.19 -16.95
CA GLY A 23 59.08 -4.77 -16.79
C GLY A 23 58.75 -4.03 -18.08
N LEU A 24 58.85 -4.67 -19.25
CA LEU A 24 58.45 -4.03 -20.52
C LEU A 24 56.94 -3.79 -20.56
N ALA A 25 56.53 -2.65 -21.09
CA ALA A 25 55.12 -2.32 -21.30
C ALA A 25 54.47 -3.30 -22.31
N ALA A 26 53.18 -3.59 -22.11
CA ALA A 26 52.43 -4.55 -22.93
C ALA A 26 52.43 -4.17 -24.42
N GLU A 27 52.40 -2.88 -24.72
CA GLU A 27 52.44 -2.34 -26.08
C GLU A 27 53.77 -2.69 -26.78
N ILE A 28 54.89 -2.50 -26.08
CA ILE A 28 56.24 -2.80 -26.58
C ILE A 28 56.44 -4.31 -26.77
N VAL A 29 55.92 -5.12 -25.84
CA VAL A 29 55.93 -6.59 -25.97
C VAL A 29 55.09 -7.03 -27.17
N CYS A 30 53.90 -6.46 -27.35
CA CYS A 30 53.02 -6.81 -28.47
C CYS A 30 53.63 -6.43 -29.83
N GLU A 31 54.30 -5.28 -29.91
CA GLU A 31 55.02 -4.87 -31.11
C GLU A 31 56.18 -5.82 -31.42
N ARG A 32 57.01 -6.15 -30.42
CA ARG A 32 58.20 -7.01 -30.56
C ARG A 32 57.87 -8.45 -30.97
N PHE A 33 56.77 -9.02 -30.47
CA PHE A 33 56.37 -10.40 -30.74
C PHE A 33 55.22 -10.51 -31.74
N HIS A 34 54.85 -9.41 -32.40
CA HIS A 34 53.73 -9.33 -33.36
C HIS A 34 52.42 -9.94 -32.82
N LEU A 35 52.09 -9.57 -31.58
CA LEU A 35 50.89 -10.00 -30.85
C LEU A 35 49.84 -8.89 -30.87
N ASN A 36 48.56 -9.28 -30.84
CA ASN A 36 47.47 -8.34 -30.65
C ASN A 36 47.35 -7.99 -29.16
N LEU A 37 47.30 -6.68 -28.85
CA LEU A 37 47.22 -6.15 -27.49
C LEU A 37 46.03 -6.69 -26.68
N ASN A 38 44.86 -6.84 -27.29
CA ASN A 38 43.68 -7.38 -26.61
C ASN A 38 43.84 -8.87 -26.27
N THR A 39 44.37 -9.66 -27.21
CA THR A 39 44.64 -11.09 -26.98
C THR A 39 45.72 -11.28 -25.90
N PHE A 40 46.76 -10.46 -25.95
CA PHE A 40 47.81 -10.44 -24.94
C PHE A 40 47.27 -10.11 -23.55
N ARG A 41 46.51 -9.01 -23.40
CA ARG A 41 45.89 -8.61 -22.12
C ARG A 41 44.92 -9.67 -21.60
N HIS A 42 44.15 -10.31 -22.48
CA HIS A 42 43.25 -11.40 -22.10
C HIS A 42 44.02 -12.60 -21.53
N ARG A 43 45.09 -13.04 -22.21
CA ARG A 43 45.92 -14.17 -21.75
C ARG A 43 46.68 -13.83 -20.47
N ALA A 44 47.27 -12.63 -20.38
CA ALA A 44 47.94 -12.14 -19.18
C ALA A 44 47.00 -12.12 -17.96
N ARG A 45 45.74 -11.73 -18.12
CA ARG A 45 44.73 -11.79 -17.04
C ARG A 45 44.38 -13.23 -16.67
N LYS A 46 44.17 -14.10 -17.65
CA LYS A 46 43.80 -15.52 -17.45
C LYS A 46 44.90 -16.27 -16.70
N GLU A 47 46.15 -16.03 -17.06
CA GLU A 47 47.35 -16.68 -16.50
C GLU A 47 47.99 -15.87 -15.36
N LYS A 48 47.35 -14.78 -14.94
CA LYS A 48 47.76 -13.93 -13.80
C LYS A 48 49.22 -13.44 -13.92
N TRP A 49 49.62 -13.00 -15.10
CA TRP A 49 50.93 -12.36 -15.31
C TRP A 49 50.95 -11.01 -14.61
N ARG A 50 51.64 -10.93 -13.47
CA ARG A 50 51.75 -9.74 -12.63
C ARG A 50 53.09 -9.05 -12.86
N ARG A 51 53.06 -7.77 -13.16
CA ARG A 51 54.24 -6.93 -13.26
C ARG A 51 54.93 -6.85 -11.89
N CYS A 52 56.17 -7.34 -11.79
CA CYS A 52 56.95 -7.28 -10.55
C CYS A 52 57.14 -5.84 -10.04
N ASP A 53 57.02 -4.85 -10.94
CA ASP A 53 57.17 -3.43 -10.66
C ASP A 53 55.86 -2.74 -10.21
N GLN A 54 54.71 -3.42 -10.24
CA GLN A 54 53.46 -2.83 -9.77
C GLN A 54 53.14 -3.29 -8.35
N PRO A 55 53.01 -2.35 -7.38
CA PRO A 55 52.44 -2.70 -6.09
C PRO A 55 51.02 -3.25 -6.30
N ASP A 56 50.58 -4.13 -5.41
CA ASP A 56 49.21 -4.66 -5.45
C ASP A 56 48.23 -3.50 -5.59
N PRO A 57 47.24 -3.58 -6.51
CA PRO A 57 46.22 -2.55 -6.58
C PRO A 57 45.58 -2.48 -5.20
N GLN A 58 45.66 -1.30 -4.57
CA GLN A 58 44.96 -1.07 -3.31
C GLN A 58 43.51 -1.51 -3.52
N PRO A 59 42.96 -2.36 -2.62
CA PRO A 59 41.53 -2.62 -2.61
C PRO A 59 40.84 -1.27 -2.71
N PHE A 60 39.86 -1.16 -3.60
CA PHE A 60 39.02 0.03 -3.64
C PHE A 60 38.50 0.18 -2.21
N GLU A 61 38.95 1.20 -1.49
CA GLU A 61 38.28 1.56 -0.25
C GLU A 61 36.86 1.86 -0.70
N ASP A 62 35.90 1.07 -0.22
CA ASP A 62 34.51 1.50 -0.21
C ASP A 62 34.56 2.81 0.58
N VAL A 63 34.75 3.92 -0.15
CA VAL A 63 34.57 5.24 0.41
C VAL A 63 33.15 5.15 0.91
N ALA A 64 33.01 5.01 2.23
CA ALA A 64 31.73 4.93 2.88
C ALA A 64 30.90 6.02 2.22
N THR A 65 29.83 5.65 1.53
CA THR A 65 28.89 6.61 0.91
C THR A 65 28.12 7.32 2.03
N GLU A 66 28.81 7.65 3.10
CA GLU A 66 28.38 8.31 4.30
C GLU A 66 28.71 9.78 4.09
N ALA A 67 27.64 10.59 4.07
CA ALA A 67 27.62 12.06 4.08
C ALA A 67 27.49 12.82 2.75
N LEU A 68 27.47 12.19 1.57
CA LEU A 68 26.94 12.90 0.39
C LEU A 68 25.41 12.76 0.36
N PRO A 69 24.65 13.86 0.49
CA PRO A 69 23.20 13.79 0.36
C PRO A 69 22.85 13.20 -1.00
N LEU A 70 21.86 12.31 -1.04
CA LEU A 70 21.34 11.82 -2.31
C LEU A 70 20.98 13.04 -3.17
N PRO A 71 21.35 13.03 -4.47
CA PRO A 71 21.05 14.15 -5.33
C PRO A 71 19.55 14.40 -5.35
N ASP A 72 19.15 15.67 -5.22
CA ASP A 72 17.75 16.04 -5.41
C ASP A 72 17.35 15.70 -6.84
N MET A 73 16.46 14.72 -6.97
CA MET A 73 16.04 14.21 -8.27
C MET A 73 15.22 15.25 -9.05
N GLU A 74 14.56 16.20 -8.37
CA GLU A 74 13.83 17.28 -9.03
C GLU A 74 14.80 18.31 -9.63
N GLU A 75 15.83 18.72 -8.88
CA GLU A 75 16.94 19.51 -9.42
C GLU A 75 17.66 18.77 -10.56
N THR A 76 17.89 17.48 -10.40
CA THR A 76 18.52 16.63 -11.43
C THR A 76 17.69 16.61 -12.72
N PHE A 77 16.35 16.52 -12.61
CA PHE A 77 15.46 16.64 -13.76
C PHE A 77 15.57 18.01 -14.44
N ARG A 78 15.57 19.10 -13.67
CA ARG A 78 15.68 20.47 -14.20
C ARG A 78 17.00 20.67 -14.96
N ILE A 79 18.12 20.25 -14.38
CA ILE A 79 19.44 20.35 -15.02
C ILE A 79 19.51 19.47 -16.28
N ALA A 80 19.07 18.21 -16.18
CA ALA A 80 19.14 17.28 -17.29
C ALA A 80 18.26 17.71 -18.47
N SER A 81 17.02 18.17 -18.21
CA SER A 81 16.11 18.64 -19.26
C SER A 81 16.67 19.87 -19.99
N ALA A 82 17.23 20.84 -19.27
CA ALA A 82 17.88 22.00 -19.87
C ALA A 82 19.06 21.60 -20.77
N ARG A 83 19.91 20.66 -20.31
CA ARG A 83 21.05 20.18 -21.10
C ARG A 83 20.65 19.35 -22.31
N VAL A 84 19.59 18.53 -22.22
CA VAL A 84 19.03 17.83 -23.38
C VAL A 84 18.57 18.84 -24.42
N THR A 85 17.73 19.82 -24.03
CA THR A 85 17.22 20.83 -24.95
C THR A 85 18.35 21.59 -25.63
N HIS A 86 19.34 22.04 -24.86
CA HIS A 86 20.50 22.73 -25.40
C HIS A 86 21.32 21.86 -26.36
N ALA A 87 21.59 20.59 -26.01
CA ALA A 87 22.34 19.67 -26.87
C ALA A 87 21.60 19.36 -28.18
N VAL A 88 20.26 19.22 -28.13
CA VAL A 88 19.42 19.02 -29.31
C VAL A 88 19.47 20.25 -30.22
N GLN A 89 19.35 21.46 -29.67
CA GLN A 89 19.45 22.70 -30.44
C GLN A 89 20.79 22.86 -31.15
N GLN A 90 21.86 22.31 -30.58
CA GLN A 90 23.21 22.33 -31.14
C GLN A 90 23.52 21.12 -32.04
N GLY A 91 22.56 20.23 -32.30
CA GLY A 91 22.76 19.01 -33.10
C GLY A 91 23.67 17.96 -32.45
N ARG A 92 23.96 18.07 -31.15
CA ARG A 92 24.86 17.18 -30.41
C ARG A 92 24.10 15.99 -29.84
N ILE A 93 23.74 15.04 -30.71
CA ILE A 93 22.87 13.91 -30.39
C ILE A 93 23.42 13.01 -29.27
N GLU A 94 24.72 12.73 -29.26
CA GLU A 94 25.32 11.88 -28.21
C GLU A 94 25.23 12.50 -26.82
N GLU A 95 25.40 13.83 -26.73
CA GLU A 95 25.27 14.56 -25.47
C GLU A 95 23.80 14.58 -25.01
N ALA A 96 22.86 14.81 -25.94
CA ALA A 96 21.44 14.71 -25.67
C ALA A 96 21.03 13.32 -25.14
N LEU A 97 21.59 12.23 -25.69
CA LEU A 97 21.31 10.87 -25.21
C LEU A 97 21.91 10.61 -23.82
N LYS A 98 23.10 11.15 -23.52
CA LYS A 98 23.71 11.03 -22.18
C LYS A 98 22.83 11.72 -21.13
N TRP A 99 22.43 12.97 -21.37
CA TRP A 99 21.56 13.71 -20.45
C TRP A 99 20.12 13.17 -20.42
N GLY A 100 19.63 12.63 -21.54
CA GLY A 100 18.32 11.99 -21.62
C GLY A 100 18.19 10.76 -20.72
N ARG A 101 19.26 9.99 -20.54
CA ARG A 101 19.28 8.89 -19.56
C ARG A 101 19.12 9.38 -18.13
N ILE A 102 19.77 10.48 -17.77
CA ILE A 102 19.67 11.11 -16.44
C ILE A 102 18.27 11.69 -16.22
N MET A 103 17.71 12.37 -17.23
CA MET A 103 16.34 12.87 -17.20
C MET A 103 15.32 11.74 -16.99
N ASN A 104 15.46 10.63 -17.71
CA ASN A 104 14.60 9.46 -17.56
C ASN A 104 14.72 8.81 -16.18
N LEU A 105 15.90 8.80 -15.58
CA LEU A 105 16.08 8.33 -14.21
C LEU A 105 15.28 9.19 -13.23
N ALA A 106 15.35 10.51 -13.35
CA ALA A 106 14.58 11.43 -12.50
C ALA A 106 13.07 11.31 -12.70
N LEU A 107 12.60 11.11 -13.94
CA LEU A 107 11.18 10.86 -14.20
C LEU A 107 10.68 9.56 -13.55
N ARG A 108 11.49 8.49 -13.59
CA ARG A 108 11.15 7.22 -12.94
C ARG A 108 11.06 7.36 -11.42
N ASP A 109 11.98 8.11 -10.82
CA ASP A 109 11.95 8.38 -9.38
C ASP A 109 10.67 9.12 -8.98
N ARG A 110 10.27 10.14 -9.75
CA ARG A 110 9.00 10.85 -9.56
C ARG A 110 7.78 9.93 -9.62
N ASP A 111 7.74 9.04 -10.61
CA ASP A 111 6.67 8.04 -10.75
C ASP A 111 6.61 7.09 -9.55
N VAL A 112 7.76 6.65 -9.06
CA VAL A 112 7.85 5.77 -7.88
C VAL A 112 7.33 6.50 -6.65
N ARG A 113 7.77 7.74 -6.40
CA ARG A 113 7.30 8.55 -5.26
C ARG A 113 5.79 8.74 -5.28
N SER A 114 5.22 9.12 -6.43
CA SER A 114 3.77 9.30 -6.55
C SER A 114 3.00 8.01 -6.26
N ARG A 115 3.47 6.85 -6.72
CA ARG A 115 2.85 5.56 -6.40
C ARG A 115 2.95 5.21 -4.93
N LEU A 116 4.05 5.56 -4.27
CA LEU A 116 4.22 5.35 -2.83
C LEU A 116 3.29 6.24 -2.02
N GLU A 117 3.10 7.51 -2.41
CA GLU A 117 2.14 8.43 -1.77
C GLU A 117 0.71 7.90 -1.87
N VAL A 118 0.29 7.45 -3.06
CA VAL A 118 -1.05 6.88 -3.26
C VAL A 118 -1.24 5.62 -2.40
N ARG A 119 -0.24 4.73 -2.36
CA ARG A 119 -0.28 3.52 -1.54
C ARG A 119 -0.32 3.85 -0.05
N ALA A 120 0.45 4.83 0.41
CA ALA A 120 0.46 5.26 1.79
C ALA A 120 -0.93 5.79 2.21
N ALA A 121 -1.52 6.65 1.38
CA ALA A 121 -2.87 7.17 1.62
C ALA A 121 -3.94 6.06 1.62
N GLU A 122 -3.79 5.04 0.77
CA GLU A 122 -4.70 3.89 0.75
C GLU A 122 -4.58 3.05 2.04
N ILE A 123 -3.35 2.79 2.49
CA ILE A 123 -3.07 2.08 3.75
C ILE A 123 -3.69 2.85 4.92
N GLU A 124 -3.48 4.16 4.97
CA GLU A 124 -4.04 5.03 6.01
C GLU A 124 -5.57 4.98 6.01
N ARG A 125 -6.21 5.14 4.85
CA ARG A 125 -7.68 5.04 4.71
C ARG A 125 -8.19 3.67 5.18
N ARG A 126 -7.47 2.60 4.87
CA ARG A 126 -7.82 1.25 5.30
C ARG A 126 -7.69 1.09 6.82
N MET A 127 -6.66 1.68 7.43
CA MET A 127 -6.50 1.70 8.88
C MET A 127 -7.61 2.48 9.56
N GLN A 128 -7.96 3.67 9.05
CA GLN A 128 -9.07 4.48 9.55
C GLN A 128 -10.40 3.72 9.46
N MET A 129 -10.70 3.10 8.32
CA MET A 129 -11.92 2.30 8.15
C MET A 129 -11.97 1.11 9.12
N LYS A 130 -10.85 0.38 9.29
CA LYS A 130 -10.76 -0.71 10.28
C LYS A 130 -11.00 -0.19 11.69
N GLY A 131 -10.42 0.96 12.05
CA GLY A 131 -10.64 1.62 13.34
C GLY A 131 -12.11 1.97 13.55
N ALA A 132 -12.77 2.57 12.55
CA ALA A 132 -14.18 2.91 12.58
C ALA A 132 -15.08 1.66 12.75
N VAL A 133 -14.79 0.58 12.02
CA VAL A 133 -15.53 -0.69 12.15
C VAL A 133 -15.38 -1.28 13.56
N THR A 134 -14.16 -1.27 14.11
CA THR A 134 -13.90 -1.73 15.48
C THR A 134 -14.65 -0.88 16.50
N ALA A 135 -14.64 0.45 16.34
CA ALA A 135 -15.38 1.37 17.21
C ALA A 135 -16.90 1.14 17.15
N MET A 136 -17.46 1.01 15.94
CA MET A 136 -18.89 0.71 15.76
C MET A 136 -19.29 -0.62 16.41
N ARG A 137 -18.44 -1.66 16.30
CA ARG A 137 -18.68 -2.94 16.97
C ARG A 137 -18.66 -2.79 18.50
N GLY A 138 -17.72 -2.01 19.03
CA GLY A 138 -17.67 -1.69 20.46
C GLY A 138 -18.95 -1.03 20.96
N LEU A 139 -19.45 -0.02 20.22
CA LEU A 139 -20.73 0.65 20.52
C LEU A 139 -21.91 -0.31 20.46
N HIS A 140 -21.98 -1.17 19.43
CA HIS A 140 -23.04 -2.17 19.31
C HIS A 140 -23.06 -3.14 20.49
N ASN A 141 -21.89 -3.62 20.91
CA ASN A 141 -21.77 -4.52 22.06
C ASN A 141 -22.19 -3.83 23.36
N ALA A 142 -21.74 -2.60 23.60
CA ALA A 142 -22.12 -1.83 24.79
C ALA A 142 -23.63 -1.57 24.86
N TRP A 143 -24.25 -1.28 23.72
CA TRP A 143 -25.70 -1.11 23.63
C TRP A 143 -26.45 -2.43 23.90
N ALA A 144 -25.97 -3.55 23.37
CA ALA A 144 -26.54 -4.87 23.64
C ALA A 144 -26.42 -5.26 25.13
N ASP A 145 -25.29 -4.93 25.76
CA ASP A 145 -25.09 -5.12 27.21
C ASP A 145 -26.09 -4.30 28.03
N TYR A 146 -26.27 -3.03 27.69
CA TYR A 146 -27.26 -2.17 28.33
C TYR A 146 -28.69 -2.72 28.22
N HIS A 147 -29.09 -3.20 27.05
CA HIS A 147 -30.43 -3.80 26.90
C HIS A 147 -30.61 -5.07 27.71
N ARG A 148 -29.56 -5.90 27.82
CA ARG A 148 -29.59 -7.08 28.69
C ARG A 148 -29.77 -6.71 30.15
N THR A 149 -29.06 -5.69 30.65
CA THR A 149 -29.20 -5.25 32.05
C THR A 149 -30.59 -4.68 32.31
N VAL A 150 -31.09 -3.81 31.44
CA VAL A 150 -32.44 -3.25 31.57
C VAL A 150 -33.51 -4.34 31.53
N ARG A 151 -33.38 -5.33 30.63
CA ARG A 151 -34.32 -6.45 30.56
C ARG A 151 -34.31 -7.28 31.84
N HIS A 152 -33.13 -7.60 32.35
CA HIS A 152 -32.97 -8.33 33.60
C HIS A 152 -33.60 -7.59 34.79
N ASP A 153 -33.42 -6.27 34.87
CA ASP A 153 -34.03 -5.45 35.93
C ASP A 153 -35.56 -5.41 35.83
N LEU A 154 -36.11 -5.38 34.62
CA LEU A 154 -37.55 -5.46 34.39
C LEU A 154 -38.10 -6.82 34.80
N ASP A 155 -37.47 -7.92 34.36
CA ASP A 155 -37.87 -9.29 34.70
C ASP A 155 -37.81 -9.51 36.23
N ALA A 156 -36.80 -8.96 36.92
CA ALA A 156 -36.70 -9.02 38.38
C ALA A 156 -37.82 -8.26 39.09
N ARG A 157 -38.26 -7.12 38.54
CA ARG A 157 -39.39 -6.35 39.07
C ARG A 157 -40.72 -7.07 38.85
N GLU A 158 -40.93 -7.64 37.67
CA GLU A 158 -42.11 -8.45 37.35
C GLU A 158 -42.22 -9.64 38.30
N ALA A 159 -41.13 -10.39 38.50
CA ALA A 159 -41.10 -11.51 39.45
C ALA A 159 -41.39 -11.08 40.90
N ALA A 160 -40.92 -9.89 41.32
CA ALA A 160 -41.21 -9.36 42.65
C ALA A 160 -42.69 -8.99 42.83
N VAL A 161 -43.36 -8.51 41.77
CA VAL A 161 -44.80 -8.24 41.78
C VAL A 161 -45.58 -9.55 41.88
N GLU A 162 -45.26 -10.55 41.06
CA GLU A 162 -45.90 -11.87 41.10
C GLU A 162 -45.72 -12.57 42.47
N ALA A 163 -44.52 -12.47 43.05
CA ALA A 163 -44.25 -12.99 44.40
C ALA A 163 -45.09 -12.30 45.48
N ARG A 164 -45.33 -10.99 45.33
CA ARG A 164 -46.18 -10.22 46.25
C ARG A 164 -47.66 -10.59 46.09
N GLU A 165 -48.12 -10.82 44.87
CA GLU A 165 -49.50 -11.26 44.58
C GLU A 165 -49.76 -12.68 45.11
N THR A 166 -48.80 -13.60 44.95
CA THR A 166 -48.91 -14.97 45.46
C THR A 166 -48.77 -15.06 46.98
N ALA A 167 -48.00 -14.17 47.61
CA ALA A 167 -47.88 -14.08 49.08
C ALA A 167 -49.03 -13.28 49.74
N ALA A 168 -49.89 -12.61 48.96
CA ALA A 168 -51.01 -11.88 49.51
C ALA A 168 -52.02 -12.87 50.14
N PRO A 169 -52.44 -12.67 51.41
CA PRO A 169 -53.48 -13.50 52.00
C PRO A 169 -54.76 -13.38 51.17
N PRO A 170 -55.55 -14.46 51.04
CA PRO A 170 -56.79 -14.42 50.28
C PRO A 170 -57.66 -13.28 50.81
N ALA A 171 -58.11 -12.40 49.90
CA ALA A 171 -58.97 -11.30 50.26
C ALA A 171 -60.17 -11.82 51.07
N PRO A 172 -60.56 -11.17 52.18
CA PRO A 172 -61.79 -11.54 52.87
C PRO A 172 -62.95 -11.49 51.86
N PRO A 173 -63.89 -12.45 51.91
CA PRO A 173 -64.99 -12.48 50.96
C PRO A 173 -65.69 -11.12 50.95
N PRO A 174 -66.02 -10.55 49.77
CA PRO A 174 -66.70 -9.28 49.72
C PRO A 174 -67.99 -9.37 50.54
N PRO A 175 -68.33 -8.34 51.35
CA PRO A 175 -69.62 -8.32 52.03
C PRO A 175 -70.72 -8.45 50.98
N LEU A 176 -71.66 -9.36 51.22
CA LEU A 176 -72.82 -9.56 50.35
C LEU A 176 -73.50 -8.20 50.10
N PRO A 177 -73.80 -7.85 48.84
CA PRO A 177 -74.50 -6.62 48.57
C PRO A 177 -75.87 -6.67 49.27
N PRO A 178 -76.30 -5.60 49.96
CA PRO A 178 -77.68 -5.50 50.40
C PRO A 178 -78.57 -5.54 49.15
N THR A 179 -79.54 -6.44 49.17
CA THR A 179 -80.66 -6.49 48.23
C THR A 179 -81.45 -5.20 48.31
N GLU A 180 -81.10 -4.22 47.49
CA GLU A 180 -81.96 -3.08 47.20
C GLU A 180 -81.87 -2.72 45.71
N ALA A 181 -83.04 -2.85 45.08
CA ALA A 181 -83.53 -2.15 43.90
C ALA A 181 -82.54 -1.89 42.74
N LEU A 182 -82.73 -2.69 41.68
CA LEU A 182 -82.65 -2.22 40.30
C LEU A 182 -83.25 -0.82 40.17
N HIS A 183 -82.43 0.21 39.97
CA HIS A 183 -82.83 1.41 39.25
C HIS A 183 -81.68 1.87 38.33
N GLU A 184 -82.08 2.06 37.08
CA GLU A 184 -81.30 2.48 35.93
C GLU A 184 -80.69 3.88 36.13
N LEU A 185 -79.49 4.09 35.56
CA LEU A 185 -78.97 5.38 35.06
C LEU A 185 -77.70 5.05 34.25
N HIS A 186 -77.81 4.78 32.95
CA HIS A 186 -77.60 5.77 31.88
C HIS A 186 -76.43 6.74 32.14
N SER A 187 -75.25 6.39 31.61
CA SER A 187 -74.36 7.36 30.95
C SER A 187 -73.36 6.64 30.05
N SER A 188 -73.75 6.50 28.80
CA SER A 188 -72.90 6.24 27.65
C SER A 188 -72.09 7.50 27.32
N HIS A 189 -70.77 7.45 27.50
CA HIS A 189 -69.85 8.37 26.84
C HIS A 189 -68.93 7.58 25.92
N PRO A 190 -69.01 7.75 24.58
CA PRO A 190 -67.97 7.29 23.68
C PRO A 190 -66.82 8.30 23.74
N VAL A 191 -65.70 7.91 24.34
CA VAL A 191 -64.46 8.68 24.18
C VAL A 191 -63.84 8.26 22.84
N PHE A 192 -63.77 9.22 21.93
CA PHE A 192 -63.12 9.13 20.63
C PHE A 192 -61.75 8.42 20.71
N VAL A 193 -61.60 7.33 19.97
CA VAL A 193 -60.29 6.80 19.59
C VAL A 193 -59.82 7.60 18.38
N THR A 194 -59.04 8.66 18.60
CA THR A 194 -58.14 9.20 17.56
C THR A 194 -56.75 8.66 17.81
N ALA A 195 -56.52 7.43 17.37
CA ALA A 195 -55.19 6.90 17.15
C ALA A 195 -54.70 7.39 15.78
N ASP A 196 -54.21 8.64 15.72
CA ASP A 196 -53.29 9.01 14.64
C ASP A 196 -51.90 8.52 15.06
N ALA A 197 -51.67 7.23 14.87
CA ALA A 197 -50.34 6.65 15.03
C ALA A 197 -49.46 7.18 13.88
N PRO A 198 -48.27 7.75 14.17
CA PRO A 198 -47.36 8.14 13.11
C PRO A 198 -47.06 6.89 12.25
N ARG A 199 -47.30 7.00 10.94
CA ARG A 199 -46.94 5.96 9.97
C ARG A 199 -45.49 5.53 10.24
N PRO A 200 -45.21 4.22 10.36
CA PRO A 200 -43.84 3.76 10.47
C PRO A 200 -43.07 4.20 9.22
N ASP A 201 -41.89 4.79 9.42
CA ASP A 201 -41.00 5.13 8.32
C ASP A 201 -40.74 3.87 7.47
N PRO A 202 -40.77 3.98 6.13
CA PRO A 202 -40.48 2.85 5.28
C PRO A 202 -39.07 2.33 5.60
N PRO A 203 -38.86 1.00 5.60
CA PRO A 203 -37.55 0.43 5.87
C PRO A 203 -36.50 1.00 4.91
N PRO A 204 -35.25 1.20 5.35
CA PRO A 204 -34.22 1.79 4.53
C PRO A 204 -34.01 0.95 3.26
N GLU A 205 -34.15 1.59 2.10
CA GLU A 205 -34.00 0.92 0.80
C GLU A 205 -32.70 0.15 0.74
N THR A 206 -32.81 -1.16 0.47
CA THR A 206 -31.64 -2.00 0.29
C THR A 206 -30.89 -1.57 -0.98
N ARG A 207 -29.61 -1.93 -1.06
CA ARG A 207 -28.80 -1.66 -2.26
C ARG A 207 -29.41 -2.29 -3.53
N ALA A 208 -30.20 -3.35 -3.39
CA ALA A 208 -30.91 -3.98 -4.48
C ALA A 208 -32.08 -3.11 -4.98
N ASP A 209 -32.85 -2.54 -4.06
CA ASP A 209 -33.99 -1.66 -4.36
C ASP A 209 -33.53 -0.37 -5.04
N ARG A 210 -32.45 0.24 -4.53
CA ARG A 210 -31.85 1.45 -5.12
C ARG A 210 -31.41 1.24 -6.58
N ARG A 211 -30.93 0.04 -6.93
CA ARG A 211 -30.55 -0.31 -8.32
C ARG A 211 -31.77 -0.56 -9.20
N ARG A 212 -32.89 -1.04 -8.64
CA ARG A 212 -34.14 -1.24 -9.36
C ARG A 212 -34.80 0.12 -9.67
N SER A 213 -34.89 1.03 -8.70
CA SER A 213 -35.45 2.37 -8.87
C SER A 213 -34.69 3.20 -9.92
N LEU A 214 -33.35 3.12 -9.96
CA LEU A 214 -32.53 3.78 -11.00
C LEU A 214 -32.76 3.22 -12.41
N ARG A 215 -33.15 1.95 -12.54
CA ARG A 215 -33.46 1.33 -13.83
C ARG A 215 -34.87 1.72 -14.30
N GLU A 216 -35.82 1.84 -13.39
CA GLU A 216 -37.19 2.27 -13.70
C GLU A 216 -37.25 3.77 -14.04
N ALA A 217 -36.48 4.61 -13.34
CA ALA A 217 -36.37 6.04 -13.65
C ALA A 217 -35.78 6.32 -15.04
N ARG A 218 -34.92 5.43 -15.56
CA ARG A 218 -34.37 5.49 -16.92
C ARG A 218 -35.31 4.96 -18.01
N ARG A 219 -36.43 4.33 -17.62
CA ARG A 219 -37.40 3.72 -18.53
C ARG A 219 -38.68 4.53 -18.72
N ARG A 220 -38.91 5.58 -17.93
CA ARG A 220 -40.01 6.52 -18.17
C ARG A 220 -39.52 7.60 -19.16
N PRO A 221 -40.13 7.72 -20.36
CA PRO A 221 -39.79 8.74 -21.35
C PRO A 221 -40.18 10.14 -20.87
#